data_AF-A0A961TX16-F1
#
_entry.id   AF-A0A961TX16-F1
#
_cell.length_a   1.000
_cell.length_b   1.000
_cell.length_c   1.000
_cell.angle_alpha   90.00
_cell.angle_beta   90.00
_cell.angle_gamma   90.00
#
_symmetry.space_group_name_H-M   'P 1'
#
loop_
_entity.id
_entity.type
_entity.pdbx_description
1 polymer ?
#
loop_
_entity_poly.entity_id
_entity_poly.type
_entity_poly.pdbx_seq_one_letter_code
_entity_poly.pdbx_strand_id
1 'polypeptide(L)'
;MQDRTIDNALLALRKQIIRGNLDGLEHVEVLLVLRGIALPRVLPPWRENKARGHEIRQIILRALDGGPMALPEIAQAIAAARVEVYDKRLYQRTAQCLYKMKLAGMVRREGRAWGLV
;
A
#
# COMPACT_ATOMS: atom_id res chain seq x y z
N MET A 1 9.78 -3.11 32.43
CA MET A 1 9.08 -3.60 31.21
C MET A 1 7.76 -2.86 30.98
N GLN A 2 6.95 -2.61 32.03
CA GLN A 2 5.66 -1.90 31.95
C GLN A 2 5.74 -0.45 31.46
N ASP A 3 6.76 0.33 31.86
CA ASP A 3 6.88 1.74 31.43
C ASP A 3 6.93 1.89 29.91
N ARG A 4 7.72 1.05 29.23
CA ARG A 4 7.78 1.03 27.76
C ARG A 4 6.42 0.70 27.14
N THR A 5 5.61 -0.12 27.80
CA THR A 5 4.26 -0.46 27.32
C THR A 5 3.32 0.73 27.44
N ILE A 6 3.40 1.49 28.53
CA ILE A 6 2.60 2.71 28.76
C ILE A 6 3.01 3.80 27.75
N ASP A 7 4.31 4.02 27.58
CA ASP A 7 4.87 5.01 26.65
C ASP A 7 4.40 4.72 25.21
N ASN A 8 4.50 3.46 24.78
CA ASN A 8 4.04 3.03 23.46
C ASN A 8 2.52 3.18 23.31
N ALA A 9 1.74 2.91 24.36
CA ALA A 9 0.29 3.08 24.34
C ALA A 9 -0.11 4.55 24.18
N LEU A 10 0.55 5.47 24.88
CA LEU A 10 0.32 6.92 24.76
C LEU A 10 0.69 7.44 23.37
N LEU A 11 1.83 7.00 22.81
CA LEU A 11 2.22 7.34 21.44
C LEU A 11 1.23 6.80 20.39
N ALA A 12 0.72 5.58 20.59
CA ALA A 12 -0.29 4.99 19.73
C ALA A 12 -1.62 5.76 19.81
N LEU A 13 -2.05 6.12 21.02
CA LEU A 13 -3.27 6.88 21.27
C LEU A 13 -3.20 8.27 20.63
N ARG A 14 -2.08 8.99 20.82
CA ARG A 14 -1.83 10.29 20.17
C ARG A 14 -1.94 10.20 18.65
N LYS A 15 -1.32 9.18 18.05
CA LYS A 15 -1.37 8.92 16.61
C LYS A 15 -2.80 8.65 16.12
N GLN A 16 -3.60 7.94 16.90
CA GLN A 16 -4.99 7.66 16.57
C GLN A 16 -5.83 8.94 16.61
N ILE A 17 -5.70 9.75 17.67
CA ILE A 17 -6.42 11.01 17.84
C ILE A 17 -6.16 11.96 16.67
N ILE A 18 -4.88 12.16 16.31
CA ILE A 18 -4.49 13.04 15.19
C ILE A 18 -5.03 12.53 13.84
N ARG A 19 -5.08 11.22 13.63
CA ARG A 19 -5.55 10.63 12.35
C ARG A 19 -7.06 10.55 12.23
N GLY A 20 -7.74 10.35 13.36
CA GLY A 20 -9.21 10.24 13.42
C GLY A 20 -9.91 11.57 13.70
N ASN A 21 -9.17 12.67 13.90
CA ASN A 21 -9.70 13.96 14.34
C ASN A 21 -10.59 13.81 15.59
N LEU A 22 -10.06 13.10 16.59
CA LEU A 22 -10.76 12.81 17.85
C LEU A 22 -10.41 13.85 18.93
N ASP A 23 -11.14 13.84 20.03
CA ASP A 23 -10.90 14.73 21.17
C ASP A 23 -9.79 14.21 22.11
N GLY A 24 -9.29 15.08 22.99
CA GLY A 24 -8.40 14.71 24.10
C GLY A 24 -6.90 14.67 23.77
N LEU A 25 -6.48 15.25 22.63
CA LEU A 25 -5.07 15.30 22.24
C LEU A 25 -4.18 15.94 23.32
N GLU A 26 -4.64 17.05 23.90
CA GLU A 26 -3.89 17.81 24.92
C GLU A 26 -3.57 16.94 26.14
N HIS A 27 -4.54 16.14 26.62
CA HIS A 27 -4.32 15.25 27.78
C HIS A 27 -3.24 14.21 27.50
N VAL A 28 -3.22 13.64 26.29
CA VAL A 28 -2.23 12.63 25.90
C VAL A 28 -0.84 13.26 25.74
N GLU A 29 -0.76 14.47 25.18
CA GLU A 29 0.52 15.20 25.06
C GLU A 29 1.08 15.60 26.42
N VAL A 30 0.24 16.05 27.36
CA VAL A 30 0.66 16.33 28.74
C VAL A 30 1.24 15.09 29.42
N LEU A 31 0.59 13.93 29.28
CA LEU A 31 1.10 12.67 29.85
C LEU A 31 2.44 12.25 29.22
N LEU A 32 2.64 12.47 27.92
CA LEU A 32 3.92 12.19 27.25
C LEU A 32 5.02 13.13 27.75
N VAL A 33 4.73 14.43 27.92
CA VAL A 33 5.67 15.42 28.45
C VAL A 33 6.06 15.12 29.90
N LEU A 34 5.08 14.80 30.75
CA LEU A 34 5.33 14.41 32.14
C LEU A 34 6.23 13.16 32.25
N ARG A 35 6.16 12.27 31.27
CA ARG A 35 7.01 11.07 31.17
C ARG A 35 8.35 11.32 30.46
N GLY A 36 8.64 12.55 30.05
CA GLY A 36 9.88 12.92 29.36
C GLY A 36 9.99 12.40 27.92
N ILE A 37 8.86 12.07 27.29
CA ILE A 37 8.82 11.51 25.93
C ILE A 37 8.63 12.64 24.93
N ALA A 38 9.52 12.74 23.95
CA ALA A 38 9.39 13.69 22.86
C ALA A 38 8.09 13.45 22.06
N LEU A 39 7.52 14.51 21.49
CA LEU A 39 6.30 14.45 20.68
C LEU A 39 6.66 14.34 19.19
N PRO A 40 6.85 13.14 18.62
CA PRO A 40 7.22 13.00 17.23
C PRO A 40 6.13 13.53 16.30
N ARG A 41 6.52 14.07 15.15
CA ARG A 41 5.55 14.48 14.11
C ARG A 41 4.73 13.28 13.65
N VAL A 42 3.41 13.38 13.74
CA VAL A 42 2.51 12.36 13.18
C VAL A 42 2.28 12.67 11.70
N LEU A 43 2.63 11.72 10.84
CA LEU A 43 2.32 11.80 9.42
C LEU A 43 0.81 11.54 9.21
N PRO A 44 0.19 12.22 8.22
CA PRO A 44 -1.20 12.00 7.85
C PRO A 44 -1.54 10.51 7.69
N PRO A 45 -2.80 10.11 7.90
CA PRO A 45 -3.22 8.75 7.58
C PRO A 45 -2.88 8.47 6.12
N TRP A 46 -2.34 7.28 5.89
CA TRP A 46 -1.99 6.85 4.53
C TRP A 46 -3.28 6.76 3.71
N ARG A 47 -3.26 7.29 2.47
CA ARG A 47 -4.42 7.22 1.56
C ARG A 47 -4.87 5.76 1.39
N GLU A 48 -6.17 5.49 1.64
CA GLU A 48 -6.79 4.17 1.51
C GLU A 48 -6.63 3.57 0.10
N ASN A 49 -6.54 4.42 -0.92
CA ASN A 49 -6.42 4.02 -2.33
C ASN A 49 -5.04 3.48 -2.75
N LYS A 50 -4.23 2.97 -1.82
CA LYS A 50 -3.07 2.17 -2.20
C LYS A 50 -3.53 0.78 -2.61
N ALA A 51 -3.28 0.41 -3.86
CA ALA A 51 -3.19 -1.00 -4.22
C ALA A 51 -2.19 -1.68 -3.28
N ARG A 52 -2.67 -2.64 -2.47
CA ARG A 52 -1.76 -3.53 -1.73
C ARG A 52 -0.90 -4.21 -2.78
N GLY A 53 0.43 -4.21 -2.62
CA GLY A 53 1.35 -4.66 -3.67
C GLY A 53 1.05 -6.08 -4.21
N HIS A 54 0.35 -6.88 -3.40
CA HIS A 54 -0.09 -8.24 -3.70
C HIS A 54 -1.32 -8.29 -4.63
N GLU A 55 -2.22 -7.31 -4.57
CA GLU A 55 -3.48 -7.31 -5.33
C GLU A 55 -3.24 -7.17 -6.83
N ILE A 56 -2.38 -6.22 -7.25
CA ILE A 56 -2.03 -6.05 -8.66
C ILE A 56 -1.42 -7.33 -9.22
N ARG A 57 -0.54 -7.98 -8.45
CA ARG A 57 0.07 -9.25 -8.84
C ARG A 57 -0.97 -10.35 -9.04
N GLN A 58 -1.94 -10.48 -8.13
CA GLN A 58 -3.02 -11.46 -8.26
C GLN A 58 -3.90 -11.18 -9.49
N ILE A 59 -4.23 -9.91 -9.75
CA ILE A 59 -5.00 -9.53 -10.94
C ILE A 59 -4.23 -9.86 -12.22
N ILE A 60 -2.92 -9.58 -12.26
CA ILE A 60 -2.06 -9.93 -13.41
C ILE A 60 -2.05 -11.45 -13.63
N LEU A 61 -1.85 -12.25 -12.58
CA LEU A 61 -1.83 -13.71 -12.70
C LEU A 61 -3.18 -14.24 -13.22
N ARG A 62 -4.30 -13.73 -12.71
CA ARG A 62 -5.64 -14.09 -13.20
C ARG A 62 -5.87 -13.69 -14.65
N ALA A 63 -5.37 -12.52 -15.06
CA ALA A 63 -5.47 -12.06 -16.45
C ALA A 63 -4.65 -12.97 -17.39
N LEU A 64 -3.47 -13.40 -16.96
CA LEU A 64 -2.58 -14.27 -17.74
C LEU A 64 -2.97 -15.75 -17.73
N ASP A 65 -3.87 -16.18 -16.83
CA ASP A 65 -4.44 -17.52 -16.80
C ASP A 65 -5.26 -17.82 -18.07
N GLY A 66 -5.87 -16.77 -18.65
CA GLY A 66 -6.57 -16.84 -19.94
C GLY A 66 -5.65 -16.87 -21.17
N GLY A 67 -4.34 -16.80 -20.97
CA GLY A 67 -3.33 -16.82 -22.02
C GLY A 67 -2.45 -15.55 -22.06
N PRO A 68 -1.44 -15.53 -22.95
CA PRO A 68 -0.52 -14.40 -23.05
C PRO A 68 -1.24 -13.11 -23.46
N MET A 69 -0.94 -12.01 -22.77
CA MET A 69 -1.56 -10.70 -23.01
C MET A 69 -0.51 -9.59 -23.19
N ALA A 70 -0.84 -8.57 -23.96
CA ALA A 70 -0.01 -7.38 -24.09
C ALA A 70 -0.11 -6.49 -22.84
N LEU A 71 0.94 -5.72 -22.55
CA LEU A 71 0.95 -4.77 -21.41
C LEU A 71 -0.28 -3.83 -21.36
N PRO A 72 -0.76 -3.25 -22.48
CA PRO A 72 -1.96 -2.41 -22.47
C PRO A 72 -3.21 -3.16 -22.03
N GLU A 73 -3.38 -4.40 -22.48
CA GLU A 73 -4.53 -5.26 -22.15
C GLU A 73 -4.52 -5.61 -20.65
N ILE A 74 -3.33 -5.96 -20.11
CA ILE A 74 -3.15 -6.22 -18.68
C ILE A 74 -3.47 -4.96 -17.86
N ALA A 75 -3.01 -3.79 -18.30
CA ALA A 75 -3.31 -2.53 -17.62
C ALA A 75 -4.82 -2.22 -17.64
N GLN A 76 -5.50 -2.52 -18.74
CA GLN A 76 -6.95 -2.36 -18.87
C GLN A 76 -7.72 -3.36 -17.99
N ALA A 77 -7.27 -4.62 -17.90
CA ALA A 77 -7.84 -5.61 -16.99
C ALA A 77 -7.72 -5.17 -15.52
N ILE A 78 -6.59 -4.57 -15.13
CA ILE A 78 -6.42 -4.01 -13.79
C ILE A 78 -7.32 -2.79 -13.56
N ALA A 79 -7.47 -1.91 -14.56
CA ALA A 79 -8.36 -0.76 -14.47
C ALA A 79 -9.83 -1.20 -14.31
N ALA A 80 -10.26 -2.22 -15.07
CA ALA A 80 -11.61 -2.79 -14.96
C ALA A 80 -11.84 -3.46 -13.59
N ALA A 81 -10.84 -4.15 -13.06
CA ALA A 81 -10.91 -4.76 -11.73
C ALA A 81 -10.86 -3.75 -10.57
N ARG A 82 -10.41 -2.52 -10.82
CA ARG A 82 -10.28 -1.45 -9.81
C ARG A 82 -10.84 -0.13 -10.33
N VAL A 83 -12.17 -0.06 -10.45
CA VAL A 83 -12.92 1.15 -10.87
C VAL A 83 -12.56 2.37 -10.01
N GLU A 84 -12.25 2.18 -8.74
CA GLU A 84 -11.90 3.26 -7.79
C GLU A 84 -10.49 3.86 -7.98
N VAL A 85 -9.63 3.20 -8.78
CA VAL A 85 -8.23 3.62 -8.95
C VAL A 85 -7.98 4.01 -10.40
N TYR A 86 -8.56 5.14 -10.79
CA TYR A 86 -8.10 5.87 -11.98
C TYR A 86 -6.76 6.53 -11.67
N ASP A 87 -5.69 5.74 -11.67
CA ASP A 87 -4.32 6.23 -11.51
C ASP A 87 -3.69 6.41 -12.90
N LYS A 88 -3.35 7.65 -13.28
CA LYS A 88 -2.58 7.93 -14.52
C LYS A 88 -1.26 7.14 -14.57
N ARG A 89 -0.77 6.65 -13.42
CA ARG A 89 0.45 5.84 -13.30
C ARG A 89 0.20 4.33 -13.34
N LEU A 90 -1.04 3.88 -13.54
CA LEU A 90 -1.38 2.45 -13.55
C LEU A 90 -0.52 1.67 -14.55
N TYR A 91 -0.38 2.19 -15.77
CA TYR A 91 0.47 1.61 -16.81
C TYR A 91 1.93 1.40 -16.33
N GLN A 92 2.53 2.42 -15.72
CA GLN A 92 3.91 2.36 -15.21
C GLN A 92 4.03 1.35 -14.07
N ARG A 93 3.03 1.28 -13.17
CA ARG A 93 3.02 0.32 -12.05
C ARG A 93 2.85 -1.11 -12.54
N THR A 94 2.00 -1.34 -13.55
CA THR A 94 1.83 -2.65 -14.20
C THR A 94 3.15 -3.10 -14.82
N ALA A 95 3.83 -2.21 -15.56
CA ALA A 95 5.14 -2.51 -16.15
C ALA A 95 6.19 -2.86 -15.09
N GLN A 96 6.27 -2.10 -13.99
CA GLN A 96 7.17 -2.40 -12.88
C GLN A 96 6.84 -3.73 -12.19
N CYS A 97 5.56 -4.04 -12.03
CA CYS A 97 5.10 -5.29 -11.43
C CYS A 97 5.49 -6.49 -12.31
N LEU A 98 5.20 -6.43 -13.61
CA LEU A 98 5.58 -7.47 -14.58
C LEU A 98 7.10 -7.68 -14.63
N TYR A 99 7.88 -6.60 -14.58
CA TYR A 99 9.35 -6.71 -14.52
C TYR A 99 9.82 -7.45 -13.27
N LYS A 100 9.26 -7.14 -12.10
CA LYS A 100 9.57 -7.87 -10.85
C LYS A 100 9.12 -9.32 -10.90
N MET A 101 7.95 -9.61 -11.48
CA MET A 101 7.46 -10.97 -11.64
C MET A 101 8.31 -11.79 -12.62
N LYS A 102 8.85 -11.14 -13.66
CA LYS A 102 9.82 -11.76 -14.57
C LYS A 102 11.11 -12.14 -13.87
N LEU A 103 11.67 -11.21 -13.08
CA LEU A 103 12.86 -11.49 -12.28
C LEU A 103 12.63 -12.61 -11.25
N ALA A 104 11.39 -12.75 -10.76
CA ALA A 104 10.99 -13.82 -9.87
C ALA A 104 10.62 -15.14 -10.58
N GLY A 105 10.75 -15.22 -11.91
CA GLY A 105 10.46 -16.44 -12.68
C GLY A 105 8.97 -16.80 -12.79
N MET A 106 8.05 -15.86 -12.56
CA MET A 106 6.61 -16.13 -12.57
C MET A 106 5.95 -15.84 -13.92
N VAL A 107 6.54 -14.92 -14.70
CA VAL A 107 6.05 -14.54 -16.03
C VAL A 107 7.22 -14.44 -16.99
N ARG A 108 6.99 -14.77 -18.24
CA ARG A 108 7.91 -14.56 -19.35
C ARG A 108 7.36 -13.52 -20.32
N ARG A 109 8.28 -12.86 -21.03
CA ARG A 109 7.93 -11.91 -22.08
C ARG A 109 8.26 -12.53 -23.43
N GLU A 110 7.24 -12.66 -24.27
CA GLU A 110 7.32 -13.19 -25.63
C GLU A 110 7.03 -12.05 -26.61
N GLY A 111 8.09 -11.38 -27.07
CA GLY A 111 7.97 -10.17 -27.88
C GLY A 111 7.21 -9.05 -27.16
N ARG A 112 5.96 -8.81 -27.59
CA ARG A 112 5.06 -7.81 -27.00
C ARG A 112 4.09 -8.38 -25.95
N ALA A 113 3.97 -9.71 -25.87
CA ALA A 113 3.09 -10.39 -24.93
C ALA A 113 3.84 -10.78 -23.66
N TRP A 114 3.08 -10.89 -22.57
CA TRP A 114 3.49 -11.47 -21.30
C TRP A 114 2.67 -12.73 -21.08
N GLY A 115 3.30 -13.80 -20.63
CA GLY A 115 2.63 -15.06 -20.29
C GLY A 115 3.18 -15.63 -19.00
N LEU A 116 2.49 -16.62 -18.45
CA LEU A 116 3.02 -17.41 -17.34
C LEU A 116 4.23 -18.23 -17.81
N VAL A 117 5.14 -18.51 -16.89
CA VAL A 117 6.29 -19.42 -17.11
C VAL A 117 5.83 -20.86 -17.02
#